data_AF-A0A2G9FX79-F1
#
_entry.id   AF-A0A2G9FX79-F1
#
_cell.length_a   1.000
_cell.length_b   1.000
_cell.length_c   1.000
_cell.angle_alpha   90.00
_cell.angle_beta   90.00
_cell.angle_gamma   90.00
#
_symmetry.space_group_name_H-M   'P 1'
#
loop_
_entity.id
_entity.type
_entity.pdbx_description
1 polymer ?
#
loop_
_entity_poly.entity_id
_entity_poly.type
_entity_poly.pdbx_seq_one_letter_code
_entity_poly.pdbx_strand_id
1 'polypeptide(L)'
;MADEDPREEQEAAPEDEDIGAQVATIVRLQEVAVVTGEEDEEAILDQNSKLYRFDKEENRWKERGVGTVRLLRHLVNGKVRLVMRQSKTFKICANHFVLETMTVQEHEGNDKSCVWHAADYADGEFKDEIFCLRFSSVENCRTFMEMFQEVAG
;
A
#
# COMPACT_ATOMS: atom_id res chain seq x y z
N MET A 1 -28.60 1.83 74.07
CA MET A 1 -28.23 0.73 73.15
C MET A 1 -28.72 1.19 71.78
N ALA A 2 -27.88 1.97 71.08
CA ALA A 2 -27.12 1.57 69.88
C ALA A 2 -28.07 1.45 68.66
N ASP A 3 -28.10 2.41 67.73
CA ASP A 3 -27.28 2.46 66.48
C ASP A 3 -27.64 1.25 65.57
N GLU A 4 -27.95 1.31 64.27
CA GLU A 4 -27.64 2.21 63.15
C GLU A 4 -28.51 1.78 61.93
N ASP A 5 -28.35 2.52 60.83
CA ASP A 5 -29.14 2.65 59.58
C ASP A 5 -28.95 1.48 58.54
N PRO A 6 -29.35 1.60 57.25
CA PRO A 6 -30.06 0.58 56.50
C PRO A 6 -29.08 -0.34 55.72
N ARG A 7 -29.50 -1.51 55.27
CA ARG A 7 -28.68 -2.30 54.34
C ARG A 7 -29.39 -2.44 53.01
N GLU A 8 -28.89 -1.63 52.09
CA GLU A 8 -29.12 -1.62 50.65
C GLU A 8 -29.06 -3.05 50.09
N GLU A 9 -30.09 -3.44 49.35
CA GLU A 9 -30.03 -4.57 48.43
C GLU A 9 -29.10 -4.17 47.28
N GLN A 10 -27.83 -4.55 47.41
CA GLN A 10 -26.85 -4.41 46.35
C GLN A 10 -27.14 -5.49 45.30
N GLU A 11 -27.85 -5.11 44.23
CA GLU A 11 -27.93 -5.90 43.01
C GLU A 11 -26.50 -6.19 42.52
N ALA A 12 -26.07 -7.44 42.64
CA ALA A 12 -24.83 -7.90 42.05
C ALA A 12 -24.99 -7.87 40.52
N ALA A 13 -24.31 -6.91 39.88
CA ALA A 13 -24.14 -6.90 38.44
C ALA A 13 -23.48 -8.22 37.99
N PRO A 14 -23.92 -8.83 36.88
CA PRO A 14 -23.27 -10.02 36.37
C PRO A 14 -21.81 -9.70 36.04
N GLU A 15 -20.89 -10.43 36.65
CA GLU A 15 -19.49 -10.39 36.29
C GLU A 15 -19.38 -10.76 34.81
N ASP A 16 -18.83 -9.86 34.00
CA ASP A 16 -18.42 -10.15 32.62
C ASP A 16 -17.41 -11.31 32.67
N GLU A 17 -17.90 -12.54 32.49
CA GLU A 17 -17.06 -13.71 32.31
C GLU A 17 -16.27 -13.55 31.01
N ASP A 18 -15.02 -13.10 31.14
CA ASP A 18 -14.03 -13.11 30.06
C ASP A 18 -13.75 -14.55 29.63
N ILE A 19 -14.42 -15.00 28.56
CA ILE A 19 -14.22 -16.31 27.91
C ILE A 19 -12.92 -16.33 27.06
N GLY A 20 -12.01 -15.37 27.26
CA GLY A 20 -10.71 -15.30 26.61
C GLY A 20 -9.81 -16.48 27.01
N ALA A 21 -9.49 -17.34 26.05
CA ALA A 21 -8.49 -18.39 26.27
C ALA A 21 -7.16 -17.75 26.71
N GLN A 22 -6.65 -18.14 27.87
CA GLN A 22 -5.35 -17.68 28.36
C GLN A 22 -4.23 -18.36 27.55
N VAL A 23 -3.73 -17.66 26.54
CA VAL A 23 -2.61 -18.12 25.70
C VAL A 23 -1.30 -17.62 26.29
N ALA A 24 -0.47 -18.55 26.76
CA ALA A 24 0.88 -18.22 27.23
C ALA A 24 1.73 -17.68 26.06
N THR A 25 2.44 -16.57 26.29
CA THR A 25 3.31 -15.95 25.29
C THR A 25 4.51 -16.85 24.99
N ILE A 26 4.52 -17.48 23.81
CA ILE A 26 5.58 -18.42 23.39
C ILE A 26 6.89 -17.69 23.06
N VAL A 27 6.81 -16.43 22.61
CA VAL A 27 7.97 -15.65 22.15
C VAL A 27 7.89 -14.21 22.64
N ARG A 28 8.98 -13.69 23.19
CA ARG A 28 9.12 -12.27 23.51
C ARG A 28 9.69 -11.54 22.30
N LEU A 29 8.93 -10.60 21.75
CA LEU A 29 9.39 -9.73 20.67
C LEU A 29 10.18 -8.57 21.26
N GLN A 30 11.28 -8.19 20.60
CA GLN A 30 11.97 -6.95 20.88
C GLN A 30 11.46 -5.88 19.92
N GLU A 31 11.28 -4.66 20.41
CA GLU A 31 11.02 -3.52 19.56
C GLU A 31 12.26 -3.24 18.71
N VAL A 32 12.05 -3.10 17.40
CA VAL A 32 13.10 -2.81 16.43
C VAL A 32 12.75 -1.53 15.70
N ALA A 33 13.76 -0.68 15.45
CA ALA A 33 13.57 0.49 14.63
C ALA A 33 13.17 0.07 13.20
N VAL A 34 12.07 0.62 12.71
CA VAL A 34 11.56 0.34 11.37
C VAL A 34 12.14 1.37 10.40
N VAL A 35 12.86 0.90 9.39
CA VAL A 35 13.39 1.71 8.28
C VAL A 35 12.57 1.38 7.05
N THR A 36 12.10 2.38 6.32
CA THR A 36 11.27 2.18 5.11
C THR A 36 12.13 1.96 3.87
N GLY A 37 13.37 2.47 3.89
CA GLY A 37 14.27 2.51 2.75
C GLY A 37 13.90 3.62 1.76
N GLU A 38 13.09 4.59 2.19
CA GLU A 38 12.58 5.75 1.42
C GLU A 38 13.05 7.08 2.04
N GLU A 39 13.95 7.05 3.02
CA GLU A 39 14.36 8.22 3.82
C GLU A 39 15.15 9.28 3.04
N ASP A 40 15.84 8.87 1.97
CA ASP A 40 16.64 9.75 1.09
C ASP A 40 15.88 10.18 -0.17
N GLU A 41 14.54 10.08 -0.14
CA GLU A 41 13.68 10.36 -1.29
C GLU A 41 12.51 11.29 -0.93
N GLU A 42 12.09 12.11 -1.90
CA GLU A 42 10.90 12.95 -1.79
C GLU A 42 9.78 12.42 -2.69
N ALA A 43 8.55 12.43 -2.18
CA ALA A 43 7.38 12.07 -2.97
C ALA A 43 6.96 13.25 -3.86
N ILE A 44 7.09 13.07 -5.18
CA ILE A 44 6.60 14.03 -6.18
C ILE A 44 5.16 13.71 -6.64
N LEU A 45 4.66 12.51 -6.30
CA LEU A 45 3.27 12.10 -6.47
C LEU A 45 2.90 11.11 -5.36
N ASP A 46 1.69 11.22 -4.83
CA ASP A 46 1.11 10.32 -3.83
C ASP A 46 -0.41 10.22 -4.09
N GLN A 47 -0.88 9.07 -4.58
CA GLN A 47 -2.28 8.87 -4.95
C GLN A 47 -2.82 7.49 -4.58
N ASN A 48 -4.08 7.44 -4.15
CA ASN A 48 -4.78 6.18 -3.93
C ASN A 48 -5.18 5.53 -5.26
N SER A 49 -4.89 4.25 -5.40
CA SER A 49 -5.09 3.50 -6.63
C SER A 49 -5.23 2.00 -6.40
N LYS A 50 -5.62 1.29 -7.45
CA LYS A 50 -5.63 -0.17 -7.50
C LYS A 50 -4.74 -0.64 -8.65
N LEU A 51 -3.77 -1.48 -8.34
CA LEU A 51 -2.82 -2.05 -9.28
C LEU A 51 -3.26 -3.44 -9.71
N TYR A 52 -3.16 -3.66 -11.01
CA TYR A 52 -3.32 -4.93 -11.67
C TYR A 52 -2.04 -5.27 -12.43
N ARG A 53 -1.84 -6.56 -12.62
CA ARG A 53 -0.73 -7.14 -13.36
C ARG A 53 -1.29 -8.08 -14.42
N PHE A 54 -0.77 -8.01 -15.63
CA PHE A 54 -1.20 -8.91 -16.69
C PHE A 54 -0.55 -10.29 -16.52
N ASP A 55 -1.38 -11.32 -16.40
CA ASP A 55 -0.93 -12.70 -16.41
C ASP A 55 -0.84 -13.21 -17.85
N LYS A 56 0.39 -13.43 -18.35
CA LYS A 56 0.64 -13.83 -19.74
C LYS A 56 0.19 -15.27 -20.03
N GLU A 57 0.20 -16.15 -19.03
CA GLU A 57 -0.19 -17.56 -19.20
C GLU A 57 -1.71 -17.68 -19.32
N GLU A 58 -2.43 -16.93 -18.49
CA GLU A 58 -3.90 -16.96 -18.46
C GLU A 58 -4.54 -15.86 -19.32
N ASN A 59 -3.73 -15.02 -19.95
CA ASN A 59 -4.14 -13.91 -20.80
C ASN A 59 -5.20 -13.01 -20.14
N ARG A 60 -4.98 -12.63 -18.87
CA ARG A 60 -5.94 -11.85 -18.08
C ARG A 60 -5.28 -10.94 -17.04
N TRP A 61 -5.97 -9.87 -16.66
CA TRP A 61 -5.56 -9.01 -15.55
C TRP A 61 -5.84 -9.67 -14.19
N LYS A 62 -4.84 -9.67 -13.31
CA LYS A 62 -4.96 -10.07 -11.89
C LYS A 62 -4.73 -8.87 -10.99
N GLU A 63 -5.54 -8.73 -9.93
CA GLU A 63 -5.29 -7.71 -8.90
C GLU A 63 -3.96 -8.00 -8.19
N ARG A 64 -3.11 -6.98 -8.06
CA ARG A 64 -1.79 -7.06 -7.43
C ARG A 64 -1.77 -6.32 -6.09
N GLY A 65 -2.51 -5.22 -5.98
CA GLY A 65 -2.63 -4.49 -4.72
C GLY A 65 -3.59 -3.31 -4.79
N VAL A 66 -4.08 -2.91 -3.61
CA VAL A 66 -4.85 -1.69 -3.41
C VAL A 66 -4.13 -0.87 -2.37
N GLY A 67 -3.86 0.39 -2.67
CA GLY A 67 -3.18 1.29 -1.73
C GLY A 67 -2.68 2.54 -2.40
N THR A 68 -1.53 3.03 -1.94
CA THR A 68 -0.99 4.31 -2.38
C THR A 68 0.19 4.08 -3.32
N VAL A 69 0.09 4.65 -4.52
CA VAL A 69 1.20 4.72 -5.49
C VAL A 69 1.95 6.02 -5.26
N ARG A 70 3.29 5.93 -5.25
CA ARG A 70 4.19 7.06 -5.10
C ARG A 70 5.22 7.07 -6.21
N LEU A 71 5.53 8.27 -6.71
CA LEU A 71 6.76 8.53 -7.45
C LEU A 71 7.73 9.20 -6.46
N LEU A 72 8.85 8.55 -6.19
CA LEU A 72 9.84 8.96 -5.21
C LEU A 72 11.10 9.40 -5.94
N ARG A 73 11.52 10.65 -5.75
CA ARG A 73 12.75 11.22 -6.31
C ARG A 73 13.85 11.18 -5.27
N HIS A 74 14.97 10.54 -5.61
CA HIS A 74 16.13 10.49 -4.72
C HIS A 74 16.82 11.85 -4.63
N LEU A 75 17.07 12.33 -3.41
CA LEU A 75 17.53 13.70 -3.13
C LEU A 75 18.93 14.00 -3.71
N VAL A 76 19.82 13.01 -3.74
CA VAL A 76 21.20 13.17 -4.26
C VAL A 76 21.33 12.98 -5.77
N ASN A 77 20.83 11.87 -6.32
CA ASN A 77 21.07 11.51 -7.72
C ASN A 77 19.90 11.87 -8.66
N GLY A 78 18.78 12.35 -8.12
CA GLY A 78 17.61 12.79 -8.89
C GLY A 78 16.80 11.68 -9.55
N LYS A 79 17.22 10.41 -9.45
CA LYS A 79 16.50 9.27 -10.03
C LYS A 79 15.14 9.11 -9.37
N VAL A 80 14.15 8.72 -10.16
CA VAL A 80 12.79 8.51 -9.68
C VAL A 80 12.43 7.04 -9.77
N ARG A 81 11.82 6.51 -8.71
CA ARG A 81 11.20 5.18 -8.71
C ARG A 81 9.72 5.26 -8.37
N LEU A 82 8.97 4.33 -8.94
CA LEU A 82 7.60 4.07 -8.54
C LEU A 82 7.62 3.04 -7.41
N VAL A 83 6.99 3.39 -6.29
CA VAL A 83 6.76 2.47 -5.17
C VAL A 83 5.26 2.46 -4.87
N MET A 84 4.68 1.27 -4.72
CA MET A 84 3.30 1.11 -4.28
C MET A 84 3.23 0.11 -3.13
N ARG A 85 2.51 0.47 -2.06
CA ARG A 85 2.26 -0.40 -0.91
C ARG A 85 0.78 -0.69 -0.75
N GLN A 86 0.46 -1.93 -0.41
CA GLN A 86 -0.90 -2.34 -0.08
C GLN A 86 -1.38 -1.67 1.22
N SER A 87 -2.62 -1.19 1.23
CA SER A 87 -3.29 -0.74 2.43
C SER A 87 -3.33 -1.86 3.48
N LYS A 88 -3.21 -1.51 4.76
CA LYS A 88 -3.22 -2.40 5.94
C LYS A 88 -1.99 -3.30 6.09
N THR A 89 -1.52 -3.96 5.03
CA THR A 89 -0.37 -4.89 5.12
C THR A 89 0.97 -4.20 4.92
N PHE A 90 0.98 -3.03 4.28
CA PHE A 90 2.17 -2.26 3.91
C PHE A 90 3.17 -3.02 3.02
N LYS A 91 2.76 -4.18 2.47
CA LYS A 91 3.55 -4.97 1.52
C LYS A 91 3.72 -4.19 0.23
N ILE A 92 4.94 -4.18 -0.30
CA ILE A 92 5.25 -3.59 -1.60
C ILE A 92 4.56 -4.44 -2.68
N CYS A 93 3.84 -3.79 -3.59
CA CYS A 93 3.18 -4.45 -4.72
C CYS A 93 3.65 -3.93 -6.09
N ALA A 94 4.44 -2.85 -6.11
CA ALA A 94 5.27 -2.41 -7.24
C ALA A 94 6.49 -1.64 -6.69
N ASN A 95 7.66 -1.87 -7.30
CA ASN A 95 8.92 -1.18 -7.00
C ASN A 95 9.85 -1.24 -8.22
N HIS A 96 9.93 -0.16 -8.99
CA HIS A 96 10.82 -0.05 -10.15
C HIS A 96 11.23 1.39 -10.41
N PHE A 97 12.38 1.58 -11.06
CA PHE A 97 12.76 2.90 -11.58
C PHE A 97 11.83 3.31 -12.73
N VAL A 98 11.55 4.61 -12.83
CA VAL A 98 10.98 5.20 -14.03
C VAL A 98 12.15 5.58 -14.94
N LEU A 99 12.24 4.92 -16.09
CA LEU A 99 13.34 5.07 -17.05
C LEU A 99 12.88 5.87 -18.27
N GLU A 100 13.82 6.56 -18.91
CA GLU A 100 13.56 7.39 -20.10
C GLU A 100 12.93 6.62 -21.28
N THR A 101 13.09 5.29 -21.30
CA THR A 101 12.55 4.42 -22.35
C THR A 101 11.13 3.92 -22.05
N MET A 102 10.55 4.26 -20.91
CA MET A 102 9.23 3.77 -20.50
C MET A 102 8.12 4.64 -21.05
N THR A 103 7.05 4.00 -21.49
CA THR A 103 5.83 4.68 -21.96
C THR A 103 4.65 4.25 -21.12
N VAL A 104 3.88 5.23 -20.65
CA VAL A 104 2.56 5.02 -20.03
C VAL A 104 1.47 5.45 -21.01
N GLN A 105 0.41 4.67 -21.10
CA GLN A 105 -0.71 4.89 -22.02
C GLN A 105 -2.04 4.74 -21.28
N GLU A 106 -3.07 5.47 -21.72
CA GLU A 106 -4.43 5.25 -21.22
C GLU A 106 -4.90 3.83 -21.55
N HIS A 107 -5.62 3.18 -20.63
CA HIS A 107 -6.14 1.84 -20.87
C HIS A 107 -7.36 1.89 -21.80
N GLU A 108 -7.38 1.06 -22.84
CA GLU A 108 -8.52 0.97 -23.75
C GLU A 108 -9.80 0.57 -22.99
N GLY A 109 -10.84 1.41 -23.07
CA GLY A 109 -12.13 1.16 -22.42
C GLY A 109 -12.20 1.56 -20.94
N ASN A 110 -11.18 2.22 -20.36
CA ASN A 110 -11.27 2.82 -19.04
C ASN A 110 -10.35 4.05 -18.88
N ASP A 111 -10.94 5.24 -18.96
CA ASP A 111 -10.27 6.55 -18.85
C ASP A 111 -9.73 6.86 -17.44
N LYS A 112 -10.09 6.06 -16.43
CA LYS A 112 -9.52 6.13 -15.08
C LYS A 112 -8.33 5.19 -14.89
N SER A 113 -7.88 4.52 -15.96
CA SER A 113 -6.80 3.54 -15.90
C SER A 113 -5.71 3.83 -16.91
N CYS A 114 -4.48 3.49 -16.57
CA CYS A 114 -3.32 3.55 -17.46
C CYS A 114 -2.50 2.27 -17.39
N VAL A 115 -1.73 1.98 -18.44
CA VAL A 115 -0.89 0.79 -18.60
C VAL A 115 0.54 1.15 -18.94
N TRP A 116 1.49 0.36 -18.43
CA TRP A 116 2.91 0.46 -18.78
C TRP A 116 3.63 -0.87 -18.54
N HIS A 117 4.86 -0.96 -19.04
CA HIS A 117 5.76 -2.10 -18.86
C HIS A 117 6.90 -1.72 -17.93
N ALA A 118 7.31 -2.61 -17.02
CA ALA A 118 8.42 -2.36 -16.11
C ALA A 118 9.17 -3.65 -15.71
N ALA A 119 10.48 -3.51 -15.44
CA ALA A 119 11.26 -4.52 -14.71
C ALA A 119 11.10 -4.25 -13.21
N ASP A 120 10.19 -4.96 -12.55
CA ASP A 120 9.73 -4.72 -11.18
C ASP A 120 10.44 -5.60 -10.14
N TYR A 121 10.68 -5.05 -8.94
CA TYR A 121 11.38 -5.70 -7.84
C TYR A 121 10.52 -5.89 -6.58
N ALA A 122 9.19 -5.83 -6.67
CA ALA A 122 8.32 -5.94 -5.49
C ALA A 122 8.46 -7.28 -4.72
N ASP A 123 8.85 -8.36 -5.41
CA ASP A 123 8.98 -9.70 -4.83
C ASP A 123 10.43 -10.05 -4.40
N GLY A 124 11.37 -9.10 -4.46
CA GLY A 124 12.79 -9.35 -4.16
C GLY A 124 13.59 -9.96 -5.32
N GLU A 125 13.00 -10.04 -6.51
CA GLU A 125 13.65 -10.42 -7.76
C GLU A 125 13.09 -9.58 -8.91
N PHE A 126 13.88 -9.33 -9.95
CA PHE A 126 13.42 -8.56 -11.12
C PHE A 126 12.49 -9.40 -12.00
N LYS A 127 11.30 -8.86 -12.28
CA LYS A 127 10.29 -9.47 -13.17
C LYS A 127 9.82 -8.47 -14.21
N ASP A 128 9.74 -8.89 -15.46
CA ASP A 128 9.14 -8.10 -16.54
C ASP A 128 7.61 -8.17 -16.45
N GLU A 129 7.01 -7.10 -15.96
CA GLU A 129 5.58 -7.00 -15.70
C GLU A 129 4.91 -6.00 -16.65
N ILE A 130 3.64 -6.27 -16.94
CA ILE A 130 2.72 -5.32 -17.58
C ILE A 130 1.73 -4.90 -16.51
N PHE A 131 1.74 -3.63 -16.16
CA PHE A 131 0.89 -3.09 -15.11
C PHE A 131 -0.29 -2.33 -15.70
N CYS A 132 -1.39 -2.35 -14.95
CA CYS A 132 -2.53 -1.47 -15.14
C CYS A 132 -2.87 -0.84 -13.79
N LEU A 133 -2.91 0.49 -13.73
CA LEU A 133 -3.21 1.23 -12.52
C LEU A 133 -4.52 1.96 -12.70
N ARG A 134 -5.46 1.73 -11.79
CA ARG A 134 -6.80 2.33 -11.81
C ARG A 134 -6.98 3.32 -10.66
N PHE A 135 -7.45 4.51 -10.99
CA PHE A 135 -7.72 5.60 -10.07
C PHE A 135 -9.23 5.77 -9.80
N SER A 136 -9.57 6.59 -8.81
CA SER A 136 -10.96 6.95 -8.49
C SER A 136 -11.58 7.92 -9.51
N SER A 137 -10.75 8.74 -10.15
CA SER A 137 -11.14 9.76 -11.12
C SER A 137 -10.21 9.79 -12.32
N VAL A 138 -10.70 10.39 -13.41
CA VAL A 138 -9.96 10.54 -14.67
C VAL A 138 -8.82 11.55 -14.46
N GLU A 139 -9.07 12.59 -13.66
CA GLU A 139 -8.09 13.63 -13.33
C GLU A 139 -6.88 13.02 -12.62
N ASN A 140 -7.08 12.11 -11.66
CA ASN A 140 -5.98 11.43 -10.98
C ASN A 140 -5.14 10.59 -11.95
N CYS A 141 -5.81 9.87 -12.87
CA CYS A 141 -5.14 9.10 -13.91
C CYS A 141 -4.30 9.99 -14.83
N ARG A 142 -4.85 11.11 -15.29
CA ARG A 142 -4.14 12.09 -16.12
C ARG A 142 -2.93 12.68 -15.41
N THR A 143 -3.10 13.15 -14.17
CA THR A 143 -1.97 13.68 -13.37
C THR A 143 -0.87 12.65 -13.19
N PHE A 144 -1.22 11.37 -12.94
CA PHE A 144 -0.21 10.31 -12.88
C PHE A 144 0.53 10.13 -14.21
N MET A 145 -0.20 10.05 -15.32
CA MET A 145 0.41 9.86 -16.64
C MET A 145 1.32 11.03 -17.03
N GLU A 146 0.88 12.27 -16.78
CA GLU A 146 1.68 13.48 -17.03
C GLU A 146 2.98 13.46 -16.22
N MET A 147 2.90 13.22 -14.91
CA MET A 147 4.08 13.14 -14.04
C MET A 147 5.01 11.99 -14.43
N PHE A 148 4.45 10.83 -14.80
CA PHE A 148 5.24 9.69 -15.24
C PHE A 148 6.00 10.01 -16.54
N GLN A 149 5.34 10.67 -17.49
CA GLN A 149 5.94 11.08 -18.76
C GLN A 149 6.99 12.19 -18.58
N GLU A 150 6.77 13.14 -17.67
CA GLU A 150 7.76 14.17 -17.33
C GLU A 150 9.02 13.56 -16.72
N VAL A 151 8.88 12.50 -15.93
CA VAL A 151 10.02 11.79 -15.32
C VAL A 151 10.72 10.86 -16.31
N ALA A 152 9.97 10.25 -17.22
CA ALA A 152 10.48 9.36 -18.27
C ALA A 152 10.97 10.12 -19.52
N GLY A 153 11.01 11.46 -19.50
CA GLY A 153 11.49 12.30 -20.61
C GLY A 153 12.73 13.08 -20.22
#